data_AF-A0A957FPJ8-F1
#
_entry.id   AF-A0A957FPJ8-F1
#
_cell.length_a   1.000
_cell.length_b   1.000
_cell.length_c   1.000
_cell.angle_alpha   90.00
_cell.angle_beta   90.00
_cell.angle_gamma   90.00
#
_symmetry.space_group_name_H-M   'P 1'
#
loop_
_entity.id
_entity.type
_entity.pdbx_description
1 polymer ?
#
loop_
_entity_poly.entity_id
_entity_poly.type
_entity_poly.pdbx_seq_one_letter_code
_entity_poly.pdbx_strand_id
1 'polypeptide(L)' 'MTMFDILDYILIAWGIALLITNFLKPGWYWENKRMKLRRESMGDERVSTIYYGLAAVMLAIGLLGRLGLLG' A
#
# COMPACT_ATOMS: atom_id res chain seq x y z
N MET A 1 7.14 11.87 20.69
CA MET A 1 6.63 11.41 19.38
C MET A 1 5.42 12.27 19.07
N THR A 2 5.51 13.12 18.05
CA THR A 2 4.42 13.99 17.63
C THR A 2 3.38 13.18 16.85
N MET A 3 2.16 13.71 16.71
CA MET A 3 1.11 13.06 15.92
C MET A 3 1.52 12.83 14.46
N PHE A 4 2.33 13.74 13.89
CA PHE A 4 2.85 13.63 12.53
C PHE A 4 3.83 12.47 12.38
N ASP A 5 4.72 12.28 13.37
CA ASP A 5 5.64 11.13 13.37
C ASP A 5 4.86 9.81 13.31
N ILE A 6 3.79 9.69 14.10
CA ILE A 6 2.96 8.48 14.15
C ILE A 6 2.33 8.20 12.78
N LEU A 7 1.82 9.23 12.11
CA LEU A 7 1.22 9.09 10.79
C LEU A 7 2.24 8.62 9.75
N ASP A 8 3.47 9.14 9.79
CA ASP A 8 4.54 8.70 8.88
C ASP A 8 4.89 7.23 9.07
N TYR A 9 5.02 6.77 10.32
CA TYR A 9 5.24 5.35 10.62
C TYR A 9 4.09 4.47 10.11
N ILE A 10 2.84 4.91 10.28
CA ILE A 10 1.65 4.19 9.81
C ILE A 10 1.67 4.10 8.28
N LEU A 11 1.94 5.21 7.58
CA LEU A 11 2.00 5.25 6.12
C LEU A 11 3.08 4.33 5.58
N ILE A 12 4.28 4.35 6.18
CA ILE A 12 5.37 3.47 5.81
C ILE A 12 4.98 2.01 6.04
N ALA A 13 4.48 1.67 7.23
CA ALA A 13 4.10 0.30 7.58
C ALA A 13 3.02 -0.24 6.64
N TRP A 14 1.99 0.56 6.34
CA TRP A 14 0.93 0.18 5.40
C TRP A 14 1.41 0.07 3.95
N GLY A 15 2.30 0.96 3.50
CA GLY A 15 2.92 0.87 2.19
C GLY A 15 3.73 -0.43 2.02
N ILE A 16 4.53 -0.79 3.03
CA ILE A 16 5.26 -2.07 3.04
C ILE A 16 4.29 -3.26 3.03
N ALA A 17 3.26 -3.24 3.89
CA ALA A 17 2.28 -4.32 3.95
C ALA A 17 1.55 -4.52 2.61
N LEU A 18 1.20 -3.42 1.92
CA LEU A 18 0.61 -3.47 0.59
C LEU A 18 1.56 -4.03 -0.47
N LEU A 19 2.85 -3.65 -0.44
CA LEU A 19 3.85 -4.24 -1.33
C LEU A 19 3.95 -5.75 -1.12
N ILE A 20 4.09 -6.18 0.13
CA ILE A 20 4.26 -7.60 0.47
C ILE A 20 3.01 -8.39 0.07
N THR A 21 1.81 -7.90 0.41
CA THR A 21 0.57 -8.59 0.07
C THR A 21 0.30 -8.61 -1.43
N ASN A 22 0.66 -7.56 -2.17
CA ASN A 22 0.52 -7.53 -3.62
C ASN A 22 1.57 -8.39 -4.34
N PHE A 23 2.78 -8.51 -3.78
CA PHE A 23 3.88 -9.32 -4.32
C PHE A 23 3.70 -10.81 -4.05
N LEU A 24 3.48 -11.19 -2.79
CA LEU A 24 3.31 -12.60 -2.40
C LEU A 24 1.94 -13.17 -2.79
N LYS A 25 1.00 -12.29 -3.12
CA LYS A 25 -0.40 -12.63 -3.43
C LYS A 25 -1.01 -13.68 -2.50
N PRO A 26 -0.97 -13.52 -1.17
CA PRO A 26 -1.40 -14.57 -0.26
C PRO A 26 -2.90 -14.85 -0.42
N GLY A 27 -3.28 -16.14 -0.42
CA GLY A 27 -4.64 -16.58 -0.70
C GLY A 27 -5.71 -15.91 0.17
N TRP A 28 -5.44 -15.72 1.46
CA TRP A 28 -6.38 -15.08 2.40
C TRP A 28 -6.76 -13.63 1.99
N TYR A 29 -5.90 -12.91 1.27
CA TYR A 29 -6.19 -11.57 0.76
C TYR A 29 -6.69 -11.62 -0.69
N TRP A 30 -6.00 -12.35 -1.56
CA TRP A 30 -6.24 -12.36 -3.01
C TRP A 30 -7.41 -13.22 -3.46
N GLU A 31 -7.81 -14.21 -2.66
CA GLU A 31 -8.96 -15.08 -2.93
C GLU A 31 -10.21 -14.65 -2.14
N ASN A 32 -10.08 -13.65 -1.28
CA ASN A 32 -11.23 -13.06 -0.61
C ASN A 32 -12.23 -12.54 -1.66
N LYS A 33 -13.54 -12.80 -1.47
CA LYS A 33 -14.61 -12.41 -2.39
C LYS A 33 -14.48 -10.97 -2.90
N ARG A 34 -14.12 -10.03 -2.02
CA ARG A 34 -13.96 -8.61 -2.39
C ARG A 34 -12.80 -8.38 -3.36
N MET A 35 -11.64 -8.98 -3.10
CA MET A 35 -10.46 -8.81 -3.94
C MET A 35 -10.61 -9.59 -5.24
N LYS A 36 -11.19 -10.80 -5.18
CA LYS A 36 -11.53 -11.60 -6.36
C LYS A 36 -12.44 -10.83 -7.32
N LEU A 37 -13.52 -10.22 -6.82
CA LEU A 37 -14.42 -9.38 -7.64
C LEU A 37 -13.70 -8.20 -8.30
N ARG A 38 -12.78 -7.53 -7.59
CA ARG A 38 -11.99 -6.42 -8.16
C ARG A 38 -11.06 -6.89 -9.27
N ARG A 39 -10.42 -8.05 -9.08
CA ARG A 39 -9.53 -8.65 -10.08
C ARG A 39 -10.30 -9.11 -11.32
N GLU A 40 -11.48 -9.69 -11.12
CA GLU A 40 -12.35 -10.13 -12.23
C GLU A 40 -12.93 -8.93 -13.01
N SER A 41 -13.26 -7.82 -12.34
CA SER A 41 -13.83 -6.64 -13.02
C SER A 41 -12.79 -5.79 -13.74
N MET A 42 -11.57 -5.66 -13.19
CA MET A 42 -10.53 -4.77 -13.72
C MET A 42 -9.37 -5.49 -14.40
N GLY A 43 -9.18 -6.79 -14.15
CA GLY A 43 -8.02 -7.56 -14.57
C GLY A 43 -6.93 -7.60 -13.49
N ASP A 44 -6.30 -8.77 -13.35
CA ASP A 44 -5.31 -9.06 -12.30
C ASP A 44 -4.11 -8.08 -12.32
N GLU A 45 -3.57 -7.84 -13.51
CA GLU A 45 -2.41 -6.97 -13.72
C GLU A 45 -2.72 -5.51 -13.38
N ARG A 46 -3.90 -5.02 -13.78
CA ARG A 46 -4.31 -3.63 -13.48
C ARG A 46 -4.49 -3.42 -11.99
N VAL A 47 -5.13 -4.37 -11.31
CA VAL A 47 -5.29 -4.32 -9.86
C VAL A 47 -3.92 -4.32 -9.18
N SER A 48 -3.04 -5.25 -9.53
CA SER A 48 -1.67 -5.25 -8.98
C SER A 48 -0.92 -3.95 -9.24
N THR A 49 -1.04 -3.37 -10.43
CA THR A 49 -0.38 -2.10 -10.79
C THR A 49 -0.86 -0.94 -9.92
N ILE A 50 -2.17 -0.85 -9.68
CA ILE A 50 -2.76 0.20 -8.83
C ILE A 50 -2.29 0.06 -7.39
N TYR A 51 -2.29 -1.17 -6.84
CA TYR A 51 -1.84 -1.38 -5.46
C TYR A 51 -0.33 -1.14 -5.30
N TYR A 52 0.49 -1.45 -6.30
CA TYR A 52 1.90 -1.05 -6.30
C TYR A 52 2.08 0.46 -6.35
N GLY A 53 1.32 1.16 -7.20
CA GLY A 53 1.35 2.62 -7.26
C GLY A 53 0.91 3.26 -5.94
N LEU A 54 -0.16 2.76 -5.33
CA LEU A 54 -0.64 3.24 -4.04
C LEU A 54 0.41 3.04 -2.95
N ALA A 55 1.03 1.85 -2.90
CA ALA A 55 2.07 1.56 -1.94
C ALA A 55 3.30 2.45 -2.14
N ALA A 56 3.72 2.68 -3.38
CA ALA A 56 4.82 3.59 -3.71
C ALA A 56 4.53 5.03 -3.24
N VAL A 57 3.32 5.53 -3.45
CA VAL A 57 2.90 6.86 -2.98
C VAL A 57 2.88 6.94 -1.45
N MET A 58 2.34 5.93 -0.77
CA MET A 58 2.31 5.90 0.71
C MET A 58 3.72 5.88 1.30
N LEU A 59 4.64 5.10 0.71
CA LEU A 59 6.04 5.09 1.12
C LEU A 59 6.73 6.42 0.84
N ALA A 60 6.52 7.00 -0.34
CA ALA A 60 7.10 8.29 -0.69
C ALA A 60 6.66 9.38 0.30
N ILE A 61 5.37 9.48 0.59
CA ILE A 61 4.83 10.47 1.52
C ILE A 61 5.40 10.24 2.93
N GLY A 62 5.33 9.01 3.45
CA GLY A 62 5.83 8.73 4.81
C GLY A 62 7.33 8.92 4.96
N LEU A 63 8.13 8.62 3.92
CA LEU A 63 9.58 8.88 3.93
C LEU A 63 9.89 10.37 3.81
N LEU A 64 9.20 11.11 2.94
CA LEU A 64 9.39 12.56 2.78
C LEU A 64 8.97 13.33 4.05
N GLY A 65 7.86 12.94 4.68
CA GLY A 65 7.41 13.49 5.97
C GLY A 65 8.47 13.30 7.04
N ARG A 66 9.03 12.09 7.12
CA ARG A 66 10.09 11.76 8.07
C ARG A 66 11.42 12.48 7.82
N LEU A 67 11.75 12.75 6.56
CA LEU A 67 12.93 13.54 6.20
C LEU A 67 12.74 15.05 6.46
N GLY A 68 11.57 15.47 6.94
CA GLY A 68 11.25 16.88 7.16
C GLY A 68 11.08 17.68 5.85
N LEU A 69 10.90 16.99 4.72
CA LEU A 69 10.76 17.61 3.39
C LEU A 69 9.31 18.04 3.10
N LEU A 70 8.36 17.65 3.94
CA LEU A 70 6.97 18.08 3.90
C LEU A 70 6.66 19.18 4.95
N GLY A 71 7.71 19.86 5.45
CA GLY A 71 7.64 20.95 6.42
C GLY A 71 7.26 22.29 5.80
#